data_AF-A0A8B7NIS3-F1
#
_entry.id   AF-A0A8B7NIS3-F1
#
_cell.length_a   1.000
_cell.length_b   1.000
_cell.length_c   1.000
_cell.angle_alpha   90.00
_cell.angle_beta   90.00
_cell.angle_gamma   90.00
#
_symmetry.space_group_name_H-M   'P 1'
#
loop_
_entity.id
_entity.type
_entity.pdbx_description
1 polymer ?
#
loop_
_entity_poly.entity_id
_entity_poly.type
_entity_poly.pdbx_seq_one_letter_code
_entity_poly.pdbx_strand_id
1 'polypeptide(L)'
;MTLNTVQISIRRAEVNLVRYHKPLQITDVFINYNEKLFGCKQNPTHKKISDILWKEKCNNNPRLFDKEKFRFAGSKGVDSKIEIDLGLTSYKELCVTNFQPNVTKLMQEGIQDFNDNHAYLSQALGVGILLLSSDDQLLLLRRSMWTGEAAGKWDRPGGHPEPCNVPELASSLEHSSPSQTDAGVNMEELSPEKLRVNDSILKEVWGSIIGEAVDEAGIPATELTPPQVSLLGLCLQADLGDRPSLEFYVRSSNVLADLGDRPSLEFYVRLGLTSAALQEAYSRGQQAEADESTSLLMLPLSDVRHVIAIVRRRYRVSASGLAGDCAAAAAAAADVMKDAEDLRLQELVKDFSPALTGALLMAEDVLLQE
;
A
#
# COMPACT_ATOMS: atom_id res chain seq x y z
N MET A 1 -4.08 9.90 24.23
CA MET A 1 -2.84 9.22 23.82
C MET A 1 -2.84 9.19 22.32
N THR A 2 -1.75 9.65 21.72
CA THR A 2 -1.58 9.86 20.27
C THR A 2 -1.29 8.53 19.57
N LEU A 3 -1.52 8.45 18.26
CA LEU A 3 -0.98 7.37 17.42
C LEU A 3 0.53 7.27 17.65
N ASN A 4 1.08 6.07 17.81
CA ASN A 4 2.53 5.87 17.79
C ASN A 4 3.05 5.90 16.35
N THR A 5 3.01 7.07 15.72
CA THR A 5 3.55 7.29 14.39
C THR A 5 5.07 7.16 14.41
N VAL A 6 5.58 5.97 14.11
CA VAL A 6 7.00 5.75 13.81
C VAL A 6 7.25 6.29 12.40
N GLN A 7 7.48 7.60 12.28
CA GLN A 7 7.94 8.18 11.02
C GLN A 7 9.35 7.63 10.75
N ILE A 8 9.56 7.12 9.54
CA ILE A 8 10.83 6.55 9.09
C ILE A 8 11.38 7.46 7.99
N SER A 9 12.18 8.45 8.39
CA SER A 9 12.86 9.31 7.41
C SER A 9 14.06 8.59 6.78
N ILE A 10 14.20 8.70 5.45
CA ILE A 10 15.18 8.02 4.61
C ILE A 10 15.81 9.04 3.64
N ARG A 11 17.07 9.42 3.89
CA ARG A 11 17.77 10.37 3.00
C ARG A 11 18.22 9.68 1.71
N ARG A 12 17.58 10.09 0.60
CA ARG A 12 17.65 9.58 -0.79
C ARG A 12 16.55 8.61 -1.24
N ALA A 13 15.45 8.48 -0.48
CA ALA A 13 14.06 8.24 -0.96
C ALA A 13 13.16 7.98 0.26
N GLU A 14 12.39 8.95 0.73
CA GLU A 14 11.55 8.72 1.91
C GLU A 14 10.38 7.79 1.61
N VAL A 15 10.19 6.81 2.49
CA VAL A 15 9.03 5.91 2.46
C VAL A 15 8.26 6.22 3.73
N ASN A 16 7.16 6.94 3.59
CA ASN A 16 6.30 7.29 4.71
C ASN A 16 5.49 6.05 5.12
N LEU A 17 5.84 5.47 6.27
CA LEU A 17 5.18 4.30 6.85
C LEU A 17 4.33 4.73 8.05
N VAL A 18 3.03 4.42 8.02
CA VAL A 18 2.15 4.49 9.19
C VAL A 18 1.99 3.07 9.72
N ARG A 19 2.81 2.72 10.71
CA ARG A 19 2.83 1.40 11.34
C ARG A 19 1.91 1.37 12.57
N TYR A 20 1.13 0.32 12.73
CA TYR A 20 0.34 0.10 13.95
C TYR A 20 1.12 -0.72 14.99
N HIS A 21 0.91 -0.43 16.27
CA HIS A 21 1.63 -1.09 17.38
C HIS A 21 1.35 -2.59 17.49
N LYS A 22 0.18 -3.04 17.02
CA LYS A 22 -0.19 -4.43 16.80
C LYS A 22 -0.77 -4.60 15.39
N PRO A 23 -0.67 -5.78 14.77
CA PRO A 23 -1.46 -6.10 13.59
C PRO A 23 -2.95 -5.98 13.90
N LEU A 24 -3.69 -5.27 13.03
CA LEU A 24 -5.11 -5.02 13.18
C LEU A 24 -5.93 -6.10 12.47
N GLN A 25 -7.01 -6.54 13.12
CA GLN A 25 -7.99 -7.45 12.50
C GLN A 25 -9.01 -6.65 11.69
N ILE A 26 -9.77 -7.31 10.81
CA ILE A 26 -10.87 -6.66 10.06
C ILE A 26 -11.87 -5.94 10.99
N THR A 27 -12.08 -6.45 12.21
CA THR A 27 -12.96 -5.87 13.24
C THR A 27 -12.39 -4.62 13.95
N ASP A 28 -11.11 -4.33 13.75
CA ASP A 28 -10.44 -3.12 14.24
C ASP A 28 -10.45 -1.98 13.20
N VAL A 29 -10.90 -2.24 11.96
CA VAL A 29 -10.89 -1.30 10.84
C VAL A 29 -12.31 -0.88 10.44
N PHE A 30 -12.50 0.39 10.16
CA PHE A 30 -13.74 0.98 9.65
C PHE A 30 -13.46 1.69 8.32
N ILE A 31 -14.39 1.59 7.37
CA ILE A 31 -14.36 2.42 6.17
C ILE A 31 -15.30 3.61 6.38
N ASN A 32 -14.90 4.78 5.92
CA ASN A 32 -15.77 5.92 5.73
C ASN A 32 -15.73 6.32 4.25
N TYR A 33 -16.65 5.76 3.48
CA TYR A 33 -16.75 6.04 2.06
C TYR A 33 -17.58 7.32 1.79
N ASN A 34 -17.03 8.21 0.97
CA ASN A 34 -17.75 9.35 0.41
C ASN A 34 -17.06 9.84 -0.87
N GLU A 35 -17.59 9.50 -2.03
CA GLU A 35 -17.06 9.92 -3.34
C GLU A 35 -16.92 11.44 -3.48
N LYS A 36 -17.88 12.23 -3.02
CA LYS A 36 -17.89 13.70 -3.20
C LYS A 36 -16.81 14.38 -2.34
N LEU A 37 -16.64 13.91 -1.11
CA LEU A 37 -15.62 14.43 -0.19
C LEU A 37 -14.22 13.90 -0.54
N PHE A 38 -14.08 12.59 -0.77
CA PHE A 38 -12.80 11.88 -0.83
C PHE A 38 -12.36 11.47 -2.25
N GLY A 39 -13.18 11.71 -3.27
CA GLY A 39 -12.80 11.58 -4.67
C GLY A 39 -11.87 12.71 -5.14
N CYS A 40 -11.13 12.42 -6.22
CA CYS A 40 -10.17 13.33 -6.84
C CYS A 40 -10.84 14.64 -7.27
N LYS A 41 -10.23 15.78 -6.97
CA LYS A 41 -10.72 17.09 -7.40
C LYS A 41 -10.34 17.30 -8.87
N GLN A 42 -11.22 17.96 -9.60
CA GLN A 42 -11.11 18.12 -11.04
C GLN A 42 -11.23 19.60 -11.40
N ASN A 43 -10.30 20.09 -12.23
CA ASN A 43 -10.43 21.41 -12.87
C ASN A 43 -10.39 21.26 -14.41
N PRO A 44 -10.98 22.20 -15.18
CA PRO A 44 -11.12 22.07 -16.63
C PRO A 44 -9.79 21.99 -17.40
N THR A 45 -8.70 22.48 -16.81
CA THR A 45 -7.36 22.45 -17.41
C THR A 45 -6.72 21.08 -17.19
N HIS A 46 -6.76 20.56 -15.97
CA HIS A 46 -6.21 19.24 -15.61
C HIS A 46 -6.94 18.13 -16.36
N LYS A 47 -8.27 18.23 -16.50
CA LYS A 47 -9.05 17.26 -17.29
C LYS A 47 -8.60 17.20 -18.76
N LYS A 48 -8.42 18.36 -19.41
CA LYS A 48 -7.93 18.43 -20.79
C LYS A 48 -6.53 17.84 -20.95
N ILE A 49 -5.62 18.13 -20.02
CA ILE A 49 -4.26 17.57 -20.02
C ILE A 49 -4.31 16.06 -19.81
N SER A 50 -5.12 15.58 -18.87
CA SER A 50 -5.33 14.16 -18.57
C SER A 50 -5.87 13.38 -19.77
N ASP A 51 -6.82 13.94 -20.51
CA ASP A 51 -7.36 13.31 -21.73
C ASP A 51 -6.31 13.21 -22.85
N ILE A 52 -5.41 14.19 -22.97
CA ILE A 52 -4.29 14.16 -23.93
C ILE A 52 -3.26 13.10 -23.53
N LEU A 53 -2.80 13.11 -22.27
CA LEU A 53 -1.80 12.17 -21.75
C LEU A 53 -2.30 10.72 -21.80
N TRP A 54 -3.57 10.48 -21.47
CA TRP A 54 -4.17 9.15 -21.56
C TRP A 54 -4.22 8.65 -23.00
N LYS A 55 -4.65 9.51 -23.95
CA LYS A 55 -4.67 9.16 -25.37
C LYS A 55 -3.28 8.82 -25.89
N GLU A 56 -2.26 9.55 -25.47
CA GLU A 56 -0.87 9.25 -25.79
C GLU A 56 -0.41 7.89 -25.23
N LYS A 57 -0.71 7.59 -23.95
CA LYS A 57 -0.44 6.27 -23.36
C LYS A 57 -1.13 5.14 -24.12
N CYS A 58 -2.43 5.25 -24.44
CA CYS A 58 -3.16 4.23 -25.20
C CYS A 58 -2.62 4.04 -26.63
N ASN A 59 -2.14 5.10 -27.30
CA ASN A 59 -1.50 4.98 -28.61
C ASN A 59 -0.20 4.16 -28.53
N ASN A 60 0.57 4.32 -27.44
CA ASN A 60 1.83 3.62 -27.23
C ASN A 60 1.66 2.18 -26.72
N ASN A 61 0.56 1.89 -25.99
CA ASN A 61 0.20 0.55 -25.57
C ASN A 61 -1.32 0.30 -25.73
N PRO A 62 -1.75 -0.33 -26.84
CA PRO A 62 -3.15 -0.62 -27.12
C PRO A 62 -3.83 -1.61 -26.15
N ARG A 63 -3.09 -2.24 -25.22
CA ARG A 63 -3.66 -3.10 -24.17
C ARG A 63 -4.16 -2.30 -22.96
N LEU A 64 -3.83 -1.01 -22.85
CA LEU A 64 -4.27 -0.17 -21.74
C LEU A 64 -5.76 0.18 -21.87
N PHE A 65 -6.53 -0.19 -20.86
CA PHE A 65 -7.91 0.23 -20.66
C PHE A 65 -8.03 0.96 -19.31
N ASP A 66 -9.07 1.78 -19.16
CA ASP A 66 -9.36 2.46 -17.89
C ASP A 66 -10.23 1.56 -17.01
N LYS A 67 -10.02 1.63 -15.69
CA LYS A 67 -10.73 0.82 -14.69
C LYS A 67 -10.85 1.63 -13.40
N GLU A 68 -12.03 1.63 -12.79
CA GLU A 68 -12.26 2.31 -11.51
C GLU A 68 -11.45 1.66 -10.38
N LYS A 69 -11.02 2.49 -9.43
CA LYS A 69 -10.26 2.09 -8.23
C LYS A 69 -10.72 2.92 -7.03
N PHE A 70 -10.56 2.38 -5.83
CA PHE A 70 -10.76 3.17 -4.61
C PHE A 70 -9.67 4.23 -4.48
N ARG A 71 -10.06 5.47 -4.17
CA ARG A 71 -9.13 6.56 -3.80
C ARG A 71 -8.96 6.56 -2.29
N PHE A 72 -7.73 6.49 -1.81
CA PHE A 72 -7.43 6.77 -0.40
C PHE A 72 -7.33 8.29 -0.20
N ALA A 73 -8.08 8.82 0.77
CA ALA A 73 -8.03 10.25 1.14
C ALA A 73 -7.42 10.49 2.53
N GLY A 74 -7.28 9.44 3.36
CA GLY A 74 -6.66 9.54 4.66
C GLY A 74 -7.02 8.38 5.58
N SER A 75 -6.41 8.40 6.77
CA SER A 75 -6.82 7.54 7.89
C SER A 75 -6.82 8.33 9.20
N LYS A 76 -7.61 7.87 10.16
CA LYS A 76 -7.71 8.46 11.50
C LYS A 76 -8.07 7.39 12.53
N GLY A 77 -7.65 7.57 13.78
CA GLY A 77 -7.96 6.62 14.84
C GLY A 77 -6.88 6.58 15.91
N VAL A 78 -6.78 5.42 16.57
CA VAL A 78 -5.75 5.08 17.56
C VAL A 78 -5.24 3.66 17.27
N ASP A 79 -4.07 3.27 17.77
CA ASP A 79 -3.36 2.01 17.45
C ASP A 79 -4.17 0.69 17.66
N SER A 80 -5.38 0.76 18.22
CA SER A 80 -6.31 -0.37 18.37
C SER A 80 -7.51 -0.34 17.43
N LYS A 81 -7.87 0.81 16.85
CA LYS A 81 -9.01 1.00 15.95
C LYS A 81 -8.79 2.17 14.99
N ILE A 82 -8.93 1.92 13.69
CA ILE A 82 -8.73 2.91 12.63
C ILE A 82 -9.97 3.07 11.75
N GLU A 83 -10.15 4.27 11.21
CA GLU A 83 -11.09 4.59 10.15
C GLU A 83 -10.30 5.05 8.92
N ILE A 84 -10.63 4.50 7.75
CA ILE A 84 -10.00 4.80 6.47
C ILE A 84 -11.01 5.57 5.61
N ASP A 85 -10.63 6.79 5.22
CA ASP A 85 -11.45 7.70 4.42
C ASP A 85 -11.23 7.37 2.92
N LEU A 86 -12.27 6.85 2.24
CA LEU A 86 -12.19 6.37 0.85
C LEU A 86 -13.15 7.11 -0.11
N GLY A 87 -12.69 7.38 -1.33
CA GLY A 87 -13.48 7.83 -2.47
C GLY A 87 -13.28 6.94 -3.70
N LEU A 88 -13.53 7.49 -4.89
CA LEU A 88 -13.23 6.84 -6.17
C LEU A 88 -12.18 7.62 -6.98
N THR A 89 -11.52 6.89 -7.87
CA THR A 89 -10.58 7.34 -8.90
C THR A 89 -10.52 6.27 -10.00
N SER A 90 -9.62 6.37 -10.96
CA SER A 90 -9.40 5.33 -11.97
C SER A 90 -7.93 5.10 -12.31
N TYR A 91 -7.62 3.99 -12.97
CA TYR A 91 -6.28 3.67 -13.45
C TYR A 91 -5.77 4.72 -14.47
N LYS A 92 -6.65 5.30 -15.29
CA LYS A 92 -6.33 6.48 -16.10
C LYS A 92 -5.89 7.65 -15.23
N GLU A 93 -6.65 8.01 -14.20
CA GLU A 93 -6.29 9.12 -13.30
C GLU A 93 -4.93 8.88 -12.64
N LEU A 94 -4.66 7.66 -12.14
CA LEU A 94 -3.36 7.27 -11.59
C LEU A 94 -2.23 7.48 -12.62
N CYS A 95 -2.45 7.00 -13.84
CA CYS A 95 -1.52 7.11 -14.95
C CYS A 95 -1.20 8.54 -15.39
N VAL A 96 -2.09 9.50 -15.16
CA VAL A 96 -1.96 10.91 -15.62
C VAL A 96 -1.85 11.92 -14.48
N THR A 97 -1.75 11.46 -13.22
CA THR A 97 -1.51 12.29 -12.04
C THR A 97 -0.27 11.82 -11.27
N ASN A 98 -0.39 10.77 -10.44
CA ASN A 98 0.71 10.23 -9.62
C ASN A 98 1.94 9.83 -10.48
N PHE A 99 1.73 9.13 -11.60
CA PHE A 99 2.83 8.67 -12.47
C PHE A 99 3.35 9.71 -13.47
N GLN A 100 3.06 11.00 -13.28
CA GLN A 100 3.53 12.06 -14.18
C GLN A 100 4.72 12.84 -13.62
N PRO A 101 5.73 13.21 -14.43
CA PRO A 101 6.87 14.01 -13.97
C PRO A 101 6.50 15.38 -13.36
N ASN A 102 5.30 15.89 -13.63
CA ASN A 102 4.77 17.13 -13.07
C ASN A 102 3.88 16.94 -11.82
N VAL A 103 3.90 15.75 -11.18
CA VAL A 103 3.09 15.47 -9.98
C VAL A 103 3.23 16.55 -8.90
N THR A 104 4.45 17.01 -8.60
CA THR A 104 4.71 18.09 -7.63
C THR A 104 3.99 19.40 -7.96
N LYS A 105 3.73 19.68 -9.24
CA LYS A 105 2.96 20.86 -9.65
C LYS A 105 1.48 20.70 -9.30
N LEU A 106 0.89 19.53 -9.62
CA LEU A 106 -0.50 19.21 -9.26
C LEU A 106 -0.72 19.29 -7.74
N MET A 107 0.30 18.91 -6.96
CA MET A 107 0.27 19.06 -5.50
C MET A 107 0.25 20.52 -5.04
N GLN A 108 1.12 21.36 -5.59
CA GLN A 108 1.18 22.78 -5.26
C GLN A 108 -0.12 23.49 -5.60
N GLU A 109 -0.74 23.14 -6.74
CA GLU A 109 -2.07 23.61 -7.13
C GLU A 109 -3.15 23.07 -6.16
N GLY A 110 -3.05 21.83 -5.69
CA GLY A 110 -3.97 21.25 -4.69
C GLY A 110 -3.92 21.96 -3.33
N ILE A 111 -2.71 22.30 -2.85
CA ILE A 111 -2.52 23.13 -1.65
C ILE A 111 -3.18 24.50 -1.83
N GLN A 112 -2.98 25.13 -2.98
CA GLN A 112 -3.50 26.48 -3.26
C GLN A 112 -5.04 26.50 -3.35
N ASP A 113 -5.63 25.52 -4.02
CA ASP A 113 -7.07 25.49 -4.32
C ASP A 113 -7.91 24.86 -3.19
N PHE A 114 -7.36 23.89 -2.46
CA PHE A 114 -8.10 23.05 -1.50
C PHE A 114 -7.43 22.90 -0.12
N ASN A 115 -6.21 23.44 0.08
CA ASN A 115 -5.38 23.16 1.26
C ASN A 115 -5.12 21.64 1.47
N ASP A 116 -5.06 20.90 0.36
CA ASP A 116 -4.83 19.45 0.30
C ASP A 116 -3.86 19.16 -0.86
N ASN A 117 -2.64 18.71 -0.53
CA ASN A 117 -1.60 18.45 -1.52
C ASN A 117 -1.85 17.20 -2.38
N HIS A 118 -2.85 16.39 -2.05
CA HIS A 118 -3.30 15.25 -2.82
C HIS A 118 -4.60 15.50 -3.58
N ALA A 119 -5.20 16.68 -3.47
CA ALA A 119 -6.52 17.01 -4.03
C ALA A 119 -6.64 16.67 -5.52
N TYR A 120 -5.60 16.96 -6.32
CA TYR A 120 -5.55 16.70 -7.77
C TYR A 120 -4.88 15.36 -8.15
N LEU A 121 -4.65 14.48 -7.18
CA LEU A 121 -4.01 13.18 -7.39
C LEU A 121 -5.01 12.03 -7.21
N SER A 122 -4.84 11.00 -8.04
CA SER A 122 -5.64 9.78 -8.01
C SER A 122 -5.60 9.09 -6.65
N GLN A 123 -4.40 8.93 -6.07
CA GLN A 123 -4.22 8.22 -4.79
C GLN A 123 -4.91 6.84 -4.78
N ALA A 124 -4.85 6.11 -5.91
CA ALA A 124 -5.50 4.82 -6.05
C ALA A 124 -4.93 3.82 -5.04
N LEU A 125 -5.78 3.33 -4.14
CA LEU A 125 -5.43 2.40 -3.08
C LEU A 125 -4.88 1.09 -3.65
N GLY A 126 -3.76 0.62 -3.11
CA GLY A 126 -3.29 -0.75 -3.28
C GLY A 126 -3.35 -1.56 -2.00
N VAL A 127 -3.13 -2.86 -2.14
CA VAL A 127 -3.01 -3.82 -1.04
C VAL A 127 -1.77 -4.69 -1.23
N GLY A 128 -1.37 -5.39 -0.18
CA GLY A 128 -0.13 -6.15 -0.15
C GLY A 128 -0.07 -7.13 0.99
N ILE A 129 0.55 -8.31 0.81
CA ILE A 129 0.65 -9.29 1.89
C ILE A 129 2.00 -9.97 1.96
N LEU A 130 2.59 -9.96 3.16
CA LEU A 130 3.73 -10.78 3.49
C LEU A 130 3.24 -12.17 3.94
N LEU A 131 3.55 -13.18 3.12
CA LEU A 131 3.21 -14.59 3.37
C LEU A 131 4.41 -15.30 4.00
N LEU A 132 4.30 -15.70 5.27
CA LEU A 132 5.33 -16.47 5.98
C LEU A 132 4.91 -17.94 6.09
N SER A 133 5.78 -18.88 5.69
CA SER A 133 5.52 -20.32 5.77
C SER A 133 5.60 -20.86 7.20
N SER A 134 5.12 -22.10 7.41
CA SER A 134 5.22 -22.80 8.70
C SER A 134 6.62 -23.28 9.06
N ASP A 135 7.57 -23.21 8.12
CA ASP A 135 9.01 -23.46 8.29
C ASP A 135 9.86 -22.18 8.16
N ASP A 136 9.28 -21.03 8.52
CA ASP A 136 9.94 -19.73 8.67
C ASP A 136 10.64 -19.23 7.40
N GLN A 137 9.94 -19.25 6.26
CA GLN A 137 10.41 -18.65 5.02
C GLN A 137 9.38 -17.68 4.44
N LEU A 138 9.81 -16.48 4.10
CA LEU A 138 9.00 -15.44 3.48
C LEU A 138 8.91 -15.67 1.96
N LEU A 139 7.70 -15.71 1.42
CA LEU A 139 7.45 -15.86 -0.02
C LEU A 139 7.60 -14.51 -0.73
N LEU A 140 8.44 -14.47 -1.76
CA LEU A 140 8.63 -13.34 -2.69
C LEU A 140 8.40 -13.78 -4.13
N LEU A 141 7.80 -12.92 -4.95
CA LEU A 141 7.54 -13.15 -6.37
C LEU A 141 8.39 -12.22 -7.25
N ARG A 142 8.98 -12.75 -8.34
CA ARG A 142 9.69 -11.94 -9.35
C ARG A 142 8.70 -11.45 -10.39
N ARG A 143 8.31 -10.18 -10.32
CA ARG A 143 7.35 -9.54 -11.25
C ARG A 143 7.82 -9.67 -12.69
N SER A 144 6.89 -9.95 -13.60
CA SER A 144 7.14 -10.03 -15.03
C SER A 144 7.64 -8.70 -15.61
N MET A 145 8.40 -8.76 -16.71
CA MET A 145 8.92 -7.53 -17.36
C MET A 145 7.84 -6.66 -18.02
N TRP A 146 6.61 -7.17 -18.15
CA TRP A 146 5.49 -6.47 -18.76
C TRP A 146 4.56 -5.77 -17.76
N THR A 147 4.69 -6.05 -16.46
CA THR A 147 3.84 -5.46 -15.42
C THR A 147 4.02 -3.94 -15.34
N GLY A 148 2.93 -3.18 -15.13
CA GLY A 148 2.97 -1.71 -15.18
C GLY A 148 3.84 -1.05 -14.10
N GLU A 149 3.97 -1.69 -12.94
CA GLU A 149 4.73 -1.22 -11.77
C GLU A 149 5.83 -2.23 -11.40
N ALA A 150 6.99 -1.72 -10.99
CA ALA A 150 8.15 -2.50 -10.51
C ALA A 150 8.55 -3.71 -11.41
N ALA A 151 8.46 -3.55 -12.73
CA ALA A 151 8.74 -4.59 -13.71
C ALA A 151 10.11 -5.27 -13.47
N GLY A 152 10.12 -6.60 -13.41
CA GLY A 152 11.35 -7.36 -13.19
C GLY A 152 11.94 -7.24 -11.79
N LYS A 153 11.23 -6.73 -10.77
CA LYS A 153 11.67 -6.71 -9.36
C LYS A 153 11.09 -7.88 -8.56
N TRP A 154 11.72 -8.18 -7.42
CA TRP A 154 11.14 -9.02 -6.37
C TRP A 154 10.12 -8.20 -5.58
N ASP A 155 8.95 -8.79 -5.35
CA ASP A 155 7.86 -8.18 -4.61
C ASP A 155 7.16 -9.20 -3.69
N ARG A 156 6.25 -8.67 -2.88
CA ARG A 156 5.24 -9.41 -2.13
C ARG A 156 3.93 -9.48 -2.94
N PRO A 157 3.11 -10.55 -2.83
CA PRO A 157 1.84 -10.61 -3.52
C PRO A 157 0.91 -9.42 -3.21
N GLY A 158 0.09 -9.01 -4.16
CA GLY A 158 -0.93 -7.99 -3.98
C GLY A 158 -1.09 -7.00 -5.14
N GLY A 159 -2.33 -6.57 -5.34
CA GLY A 159 -2.74 -5.59 -6.34
C GLY A 159 -3.70 -4.56 -5.74
N HIS A 160 -4.95 -4.50 -6.22
CA HIS A 160 -5.84 -3.37 -5.93
C HIS A 160 -7.32 -3.78 -5.76
N PRO A 161 -7.98 -3.44 -4.64
CA PRO A 161 -9.43 -3.66 -4.47
C PRO A 161 -10.23 -2.88 -5.52
N GLU A 162 -11.34 -3.47 -5.98
CA GLU A 162 -12.06 -2.96 -7.15
C GLU A 162 -13.50 -2.55 -6.81
N PRO A 163 -13.91 -1.30 -7.07
CA PRO A 163 -15.27 -0.83 -6.79
C PRO A 163 -16.38 -1.66 -7.45
N CYS A 164 -16.11 -2.29 -8.61
CA CYS A 164 -17.07 -3.16 -9.29
C CYS A 164 -17.42 -4.45 -8.52
N ASN A 165 -16.59 -4.85 -7.56
CA ASN A 165 -16.84 -6.01 -6.69
C ASN A 165 -17.77 -5.68 -5.51
N VAL A 166 -18.17 -4.41 -5.35
CA VAL A 166 -19.10 -3.94 -4.31
C VAL A 166 -20.43 -3.53 -4.95
N PRO A 167 -21.44 -4.43 -5.03
CA PRO A 167 -22.70 -4.16 -5.72
C PRO A 167 -23.50 -3.01 -5.11
N GLU A 168 -23.35 -2.75 -3.80
CA GLU A 168 -24.03 -1.64 -3.14
C GLU A 168 -23.57 -0.26 -3.63
N LEU A 169 -22.34 -0.12 -4.15
CA LEU A 169 -21.88 1.17 -4.71
C LEU A 169 -22.74 1.62 -5.89
N ALA A 170 -23.02 0.71 -6.83
CA ALA A 170 -23.81 1.00 -8.03
C ALA A 170 -25.24 1.49 -7.70
N SER A 171 -25.85 0.96 -6.63
CA SER A 171 -27.21 1.34 -6.21
C SER A 171 -27.26 2.63 -5.37
N SER A 172 -26.17 2.98 -4.67
CA SER A 172 -26.07 4.23 -3.91
C SER A 172 -26.02 5.48 -4.80
N LEU A 173 -25.54 5.33 -6.04
CA LEU A 173 -25.45 6.41 -7.04
C LEU A 173 -26.84 6.89 -7.49
N GLU A 174 -27.85 6.02 -7.52
CA GLU A 174 -29.20 6.36 -8.00
C GLU A 174 -30.04 7.15 -6.98
N HIS A 175 -29.74 7.01 -5.68
CA HIS A 175 -30.57 7.56 -4.60
C HIS A 175 -30.12 8.95 -4.10
N SER A 176 -28.94 9.42 -4.48
CA SER A 176 -28.37 10.70 -4.00
C SER A 176 -28.86 11.94 -4.76
N SER A 177 -30.19 12.13 -4.80
CA SER A 177 -30.83 13.35 -5.31
C SER A 177 -30.40 14.60 -4.52
N PRO A 178 -30.19 15.76 -5.19
CA PRO A 178 -29.60 16.95 -4.56
C PRO A 178 -30.63 17.74 -3.74
N SER A 179 -30.84 17.36 -2.48
CA SER A 179 -31.45 18.25 -1.49
C SER A 179 -30.41 19.30 -1.04
N GLN A 180 -30.54 20.52 -1.55
CA GLN A 180 -29.79 21.67 -1.05
C GLN A 180 -30.36 22.09 0.31
N THR A 181 -29.51 22.36 1.30
CA THR A 181 -29.57 23.60 2.11
C THR A 181 -28.32 23.78 2.97
N ASP A 182 -28.11 25.01 3.43
CA ASP A 182 -26.88 25.53 4.02
C ASP A 182 -26.47 25.00 5.41
N ALA A 183 -25.18 25.19 5.68
CA ALA A 183 -24.61 25.59 6.97
C ALA A 183 -25.02 24.81 8.24
N GLY A 184 -24.35 23.69 8.48
CA GLY A 184 -24.26 23.09 9.81
C GLY A 184 -23.47 21.79 9.79
N VAL A 185 -22.37 21.71 10.56
CA VAL A 185 -21.68 20.44 10.79
C VAL A 185 -22.51 19.61 11.76
N ASN A 186 -23.56 18.99 11.26
CA ASN A 186 -24.18 17.86 11.93
C ASN A 186 -23.30 16.63 11.67
N MET A 187 -22.93 15.93 12.75
CA MET A 187 -22.51 14.54 12.66
C MET A 187 -23.70 13.75 12.14
N GLU A 188 -23.76 13.57 10.82
CA GLU A 188 -24.79 12.80 10.15
C GLU A 188 -24.67 11.35 10.63
N GLU A 189 -25.61 10.94 11.49
CA GLU A 189 -25.70 9.60 12.04
C GLU A 189 -25.76 8.62 10.86
N LEU A 190 -24.74 7.75 10.72
CA LEU A 190 -24.59 6.94 9.51
C LEU A 190 -25.87 6.13 9.28
N SER A 191 -26.51 6.33 8.13
CA SER A 191 -27.69 5.55 7.77
C SER A 191 -27.33 4.06 7.67
N PRO A 192 -28.26 3.12 7.98
CA PRO A 192 -27.97 1.69 7.88
C PRO A 192 -27.46 1.26 6.49
N GLU A 193 -27.88 1.95 5.44
CA GLU A 193 -27.36 1.79 4.08
C GLU A 193 -25.89 2.19 3.96
N LYS A 194 -25.48 3.35 4.53
CA LYS A 194 -24.09 3.80 4.52
C LYS A 194 -23.18 2.89 5.34
N LEU A 195 -23.63 2.36 6.49
CA LEU A 195 -22.90 1.28 7.19
C LEU A 195 -22.71 0.07 6.28
N ARG A 196 -23.78 -0.41 5.62
CA ARG A 196 -23.70 -1.57 4.73
C ARG A 196 -22.71 -1.36 3.58
N VAL A 197 -22.71 -0.18 2.94
CA VAL A 197 -21.73 0.16 1.88
C VAL A 197 -20.31 0.13 2.45
N ASN A 198 -20.06 0.77 3.58
CA ASN A 198 -18.75 0.76 4.24
C ASN A 198 -18.29 -0.67 4.60
N ASP A 199 -19.19 -1.51 5.12
CA ASP A 199 -18.92 -2.91 5.45
C ASP A 199 -18.63 -3.77 4.21
N SER A 200 -19.32 -3.53 3.08
CA SER A 200 -19.02 -4.22 1.82
C SER A 200 -17.67 -3.79 1.24
N ILE A 201 -17.32 -2.50 1.32
CA ILE A 201 -15.99 -2.01 0.89
C ILE A 201 -14.89 -2.58 1.79
N LEU A 202 -15.12 -2.67 3.11
CA LEU A 202 -14.15 -3.31 4.02
C LEU A 202 -13.90 -4.78 3.68
N LYS A 203 -14.97 -5.51 3.33
CA LYS A 203 -14.89 -6.91 2.87
C LYS A 203 -14.20 -7.03 1.53
N GLU A 204 -14.37 -6.08 0.61
CA GLU A 204 -13.62 -6.04 -0.65
C GLU A 204 -12.13 -5.79 -0.41
N VAL A 205 -11.76 -4.85 0.48
CA VAL A 205 -10.35 -4.59 0.81
C VAL A 205 -9.64 -5.81 1.43
N TRP A 206 -10.32 -6.56 2.29
CA TRP A 206 -9.79 -7.82 2.86
C TRP A 206 -9.88 -9.00 1.87
N GLY A 207 -10.95 -9.05 1.08
CA GLY A 207 -11.22 -10.11 0.11
C GLY A 207 -10.27 -10.06 -1.08
N SER A 208 -9.96 -8.85 -1.58
CA SER A 208 -9.01 -8.67 -2.68
C SER A 208 -7.65 -9.21 -2.28
N ILE A 209 -7.08 -8.81 -1.14
CA ILE A 209 -5.74 -9.28 -0.75
C ILE A 209 -5.65 -10.79 -0.47
N ILE A 210 -6.77 -11.42 -0.08
CA ILE A 210 -6.88 -12.88 -0.05
C ILE A 210 -6.86 -13.44 -1.48
N GLY A 211 -7.63 -12.86 -2.40
CA GLY A 211 -7.66 -13.20 -3.82
C GLY A 211 -6.28 -13.12 -4.47
N GLU A 212 -5.57 -12.01 -4.35
CA GLU A 212 -4.21 -11.81 -4.90
C GLU A 212 -3.23 -12.91 -4.44
N ALA A 213 -3.31 -13.34 -3.17
CA ALA A 213 -2.50 -14.45 -2.66
C ALA A 213 -2.90 -15.81 -3.27
N VAL A 214 -4.18 -16.04 -3.58
CA VAL A 214 -4.62 -17.23 -4.32
C VAL A 214 -4.16 -17.15 -5.79
N ASP A 215 -4.34 -16.01 -6.44
CA ASP A 215 -4.28 -15.85 -7.89
C ASP A 215 -2.86 -15.59 -8.43
N GLU A 216 -1.99 -14.88 -7.69
CA GLU A 216 -0.57 -14.71 -8.04
C GLU A 216 0.32 -15.86 -7.49
N ALA A 217 0.09 -16.24 -6.22
CA ALA A 217 0.98 -17.14 -5.48
C ALA A 217 0.48 -18.59 -5.34
N GLY A 218 -0.75 -18.89 -5.76
CA GLY A 218 -1.30 -20.25 -5.72
C GLY A 218 -1.65 -20.75 -4.31
N ILE A 219 -1.84 -19.84 -3.34
CA ILE A 219 -2.15 -20.21 -1.96
C ILE A 219 -3.59 -20.77 -1.87
N PRO A 220 -3.83 -21.91 -1.22
CA PRO A 220 -5.19 -22.36 -0.96
C PRO A 220 -5.94 -21.37 -0.05
N ALA A 221 -7.12 -20.89 -0.48
CA ALA A 221 -7.92 -19.94 0.29
C ALA A 221 -8.27 -20.41 1.73
N THR A 222 -8.19 -21.72 2.01
CA THR A 222 -8.36 -22.30 3.35
C THR A 222 -7.25 -21.90 4.34
N GLU A 223 -6.09 -21.48 3.86
CA GLU A 223 -4.95 -21.00 4.67
C GLU A 223 -5.05 -19.48 4.98
N LEU A 224 -6.01 -18.79 4.37
CA LEU A 224 -6.10 -17.33 4.33
C LEU A 224 -7.39 -16.81 5.00
N THR A 225 -7.73 -17.34 6.17
CA THR A 225 -8.97 -16.93 6.84
C THR A 225 -8.84 -15.53 7.47
N PRO A 226 -9.92 -14.72 7.55
CA PRO A 226 -9.87 -13.37 8.12
C PRO A 226 -9.29 -13.17 9.54
N PRO A 227 -9.28 -14.14 10.48
CA PRO A 227 -8.54 -14.00 11.75
C PRO A 227 -7.03 -14.26 11.63
N GLN A 228 -6.53 -14.70 10.47
CA GLN A 228 -5.11 -14.92 10.19
C GLN A 228 -4.51 -13.74 9.40
N VAL A 229 -5.27 -13.17 8.47
CA VAL A 229 -4.85 -12.03 7.63
C VAL A 229 -5.00 -10.71 8.39
N SER A 230 -3.87 -10.15 8.82
CA SER A 230 -3.82 -8.99 9.71
C SER A 230 -3.18 -7.77 9.04
N LEU A 231 -3.74 -6.59 9.22
CA LEU A 231 -3.23 -5.32 8.68
C LEU A 231 -2.08 -4.78 9.55
N LEU A 232 -0.88 -4.61 8.98
CA LEU A 232 0.29 -4.05 9.66
C LEU A 232 0.28 -2.51 9.68
N GLY A 233 -0.23 -1.89 8.62
CA GLY A 233 -0.13 -0.44 8.43
C GLY A 233 -0.38 0.03 7.00
N LEU A 234 -0.04 1.30 6.76
CA LEU A 234 -0.11 1.96 5.46
C LEU A 234 1.31 2.33 5.00
N CYS A 235 1.64 1.96 3.77
CA CYS A 235 2.86 2.34 3.06
C CYS A 235 2.52 3.38 1.99
N LEU A 236 3.18 4.55 2.01
CA LEU A 236 3.14 5.50 0.91
C LEU A 236 4.33 5.26 -0.01
N GLN A 237 4.03 4.82 -1.23
CA GLN A 237 4.98 4.39 -2.25
C GLN A 237 5.31 5.56 -3.19
N ALA A 238 6.52 6.11 -3.07
CA ALA A 238 7.05 7.06 -4.03
C ALA A 238 7.49 6.32 -5.32
N ASP A 239 6.58 6.16 -6.29
CA ASP A 239 6.94 5.70 -7.65
C ASP A 239 7.58 6.85 -8.45
N LEU A 240 8.82 7.16 -8.10
CA LEU A 240 9.59 8.25 -8.69
C LEU A 240 10.95 7.73 -9.19
N GLY A 241 11.05 7.54 -10.50
CA GLY A 241 12.29 7.15 -11.19
C GLY A 241 13.48 8.02 -10.78
N ASP A 242 14.35 7.45 -9.93
CA ASP A 242 15.58 8.03 -9.39
C ASP A 242 15.46 9.42 -8.70
N ARG A 243 14.32 9.75 -8.06
CA ARG A 243 14.17 11.00 -7.29
C ARG A 243 13.68 10.83 -5.86
N PRO A 244 14.36 11.43 -4.87
CA PRO A 244 13.98 11.37 -3.47
C PRO A 244 13.24 12.62 -2.99
N SER A 245 12.57 12.46 -1.85
CA SER A 245 11.59 13.41 -1.30
C SER A 245 11.23 12.96 0.13
N LEU A 246 10.66 13.83 0.98
CA LEU A 246 10.57 13.68 2.45
C LEU A 246 9.17 14.04 3.04
N GLU A 247 8.91 13.55 4.28
CA GLU A 247 7.90 14.00 5.27
C GLU A 247 6.39 13.76 4.91
N PHE A 248 5.37 13.78 5.81
CA PHE A 248 5.23 14.00 7.27
C PHE A 248 4.11 13.15 7.95
N TYR A 249 4.29 12.86 9.25
CA TYR A 249 3.34 12.80 10.40
C TYR A 249 1.79 12.86 10.22
N VAL A 250 1.03 12.03 10.95
CA VAL A 250 -0.45 12.09 11.02
C VAL A 250 -0.98 12.91 12.23
N ARG A 251 -1.61 14.05 11.89
CA ARG A 251 -2.66 14.81 12.63
C ARG A 251 -2.26 15.59 13.89
N SER A 252 -1.70 16.78 13.66
CA SER A 252 -2.30 18.03 14.20
C SER A 252 -2.19 19.14 13.15
N SER A 253 -2.94 20.23 13.31
CA SER A 253 -3.16 21.27 12.30
C SER A 253 -1.91 21.86 11.64
N ASN A 254 -1.93 21.86 10.29
CA ASN A 254 -1.13 22.64 9.33
C ASN A 254 0.32 22.19 9.05
N VAL A 255 0.69 22.32 7.76
CA VAL A 255 1.96 21.97 7.10
C VAL A 255 2.14 20.47 6.82
N LEU A 256 1.81 20.07 5.58
CA LEU A 256 1.88 18.70 5.04
C LEU A 256 2.80 18.71 3.80
N ALA A 257 3.94 18.02 3.87
CA ALA A 257 5.00 18.11 2.87
C ALA A 257 4.77 17.23 1.62
N ASP A 258 4.78 17.88 0.47
CA ASP A 258 5.69 17.65 -0.67
C ASP A 258 5.73 16.34 -1.49
N LEU A 259 4.92 15.29 -1.20
CA LEU A 259 4.85 14.10 -2.08
C LEU A 259 3.51 13.61 -2.62
N GLY A 260 3.54 13.18 -3.88
CA GLY A 260 2.41 12.64 -4.64
C GLY A 260 2.42 11.11 -4.74
N ASP A 261 2.87 10.47 -3.67
CA ASP A 261 3.05 9.02 -3.53
C ASP A 261 1.74 8.24 -3.71
N ARG A 262 1.83 6.93 -3.88
CA ARG A 262 0.69 6.02 -3.97
C ARG A 262 0.49 5.25 -2.64
N PRO A 263 -0.72 5.22 -2.06
CA PRO A 263 -0.97 4.53 -0.80
C PRO A 263 -1.27 3.03 -1.00
N SER A 264 -0.63 2.18 -0.20
CA SER A 264 -0.88 0.74 -0.13
C SER A 264 -1.08 0.27 1.32
N LEU A 265 -2.07 -0.58 1.55
CA LEU A 265 -2.29 -1.25 2.85
C LEU A 265 -1.48 -2.55 2.88
N GLU A 266 -0.63 -2.68 3.89
CA GLU A 266 0.29 -3.82 4.01
C GLU A 266 -0.22 -4.80 5.07
N PHE A 267 -0.39 -6.05 4.69
CA PHE A 267 -0.92 -7.15 5.49
C PHE A 267 0.16 -8.21 5.78
N TYR A 268 -0.13 -9.07 6.75
CA TYR A 268 0.71 -10.19 7.15
C TYR A 268 -0.14 -11.41 7.46
N VAL A 269 0.38 -12.59 7.11
CA VAL A 269 -0.17 -13.89 7.51
C VAL A 269 0.95 -14.92 7.67
N ARG A 270 0.83 -15.76 8.70
CA ARG A 270 1.61 -17.00 8.86
C ARG A 270 0.74 -18.18 8.42
N LEU A 271 1.21 -18.92 7.42
CA LEU A 271 0.53 -20.05 6.80
C LEU A 271 0.82 -21.36 7.55
N GLY A 272 -0.05 -22.36 7.41
CA GLY A 272 0.23 -23.74 7.83
C GLY A 272 1.13 -24.50 6.84
N LEU A 273 1.20 -24.05 5.59
CA LEU A 273 2.02 -24.64 4.53
C LEU A 273 3.53 -24.36 4.67
N THR A 274 4.34 -25.36 4.33
CA THR A 274 5.80 -25.24 4.25
C THR A 274 6.25 -24.61 2.93
N SER A 275 7.45 -24.03 2.93
CA SER A 275 8.14 -23.47 1.76
C SER A 275 8.12 -24.40 0.53
N ALA A 276 8.36 -25.70 0.73
CA ALA A 276 8.34 -26.70 -0.31
C ALA A 276 6.93 -26.93 -0.89
N ALA A 277 5.89 -26.93 -0.05
CA ALA A 277 4.50 -27.05 -0.51
C ALA A 277 4.04 -25.80 -1.28
N LEU A 278 4.51 -24.61 -0.88
CA LEU A 278 4.27 -23.34 -1.56
C LEU A 278 4.97 -23.30 -2.94
N GLN A 279 6.24 -23.71 -2.99
CA GLN A 279 6.98 -23.87 -4.25
C GLN A 279 6.29 -24.87 -5.18
N GLU A 280 5.83 -26.01 -4.66
CA GLU A 280 5.10 -27.00 -5.46
C GLU A 280 3.80 -26.40 -6.01
N ALA A 281 2.99 -25.74 -5.18
CA ALA A 281 1.74 -25.11 -5.59
C ALA A 281 1.94 -24.09 -6.71
N TYR A 282 2.86 -23.14 -6.53
CA TYR A 282 3.21 -22.13 -7.54
C TYR A 282 3.74 -22.76 -8.84
N SER A 283 4.58 -23.80 -8.73
CA SER A 283 5.19 -24.47 -9.90
C SER A 283 4.19 -25.20 -10.81
N ARG A 284 2.96 -25.46 -10.33
CA ARG A 284 1.89 -26.07 -11.14
C ARG A 284 1.33 -25.09 -12.18
N GLY A 285 1.49 -23.77 -11.99
CA GLY A 285 1.04 -22.74 -12.92
C GLY A 285 -0.48 -22.78 -13.17
N GLN A 286 -1.26 -23.12 -12.12
CA GLN A 286 -2.73 -23.27 -12.19
C GLN A 286 -3.48 -22.08 -11.58
N GLN A 287 -2.76 -21.17 -10.93
CA GLN A 287 -3.28 -19.91 -10.40
C GLN A 287 -3.66 -18.96 -11.53
N ALA A 288 -4.65 -18.08 -11.30
CA ALA A 288 -5.26 -17.28 -12.37
C ALA A 288 -4.28 -16.31 -13.05
N GLU A 289 -3.29 -15.82 -12.30
CA GLU A 289 -2.35 -14.78 -12.71
C GLU A 289 -0.90 -15.31 -12.76
N ALA A 290 -0.75 -16.57 -13.19
CA ALA A 290 0.52 -17.29 -13.26
C ALA A 290 1.59 -16.64 -14.18
N ASP A 291 1.23 -15.67 -15.03
CA ASP A 291 2.16 -14.94 -15.92
C ASP A 291 2.50 -13.51 -15.46
N GLU A 292 1.88 -12.98 -14.40
CA GLU A 292 2.25 -11.72 -13.73
C GLU A 292 3.59 -11.85 -12.99
N SER A 293 3.99 -13.07 -12.62
CA SER A 293 5.29 -13.39 -12.02
C SER A 293 6.07 -14.48 -12.79
N THR A 294 7.39 -14.47 -12.63
CA THR A 294 8.33 -15.32 -13.40
C THR A 294 9.13 -16.30 -12.54
N SER A 295 9.11 -16.12 -11.22
CA SER A 295 9.83 -16.94 -10.24
C SER A 295 9.29 -16.67 -8.86
N LEU A 296 9.36 -17.69 -7.99
CA LEU A 296 9.09 -17.59 -6.56
C LEU A 296 10.38 -17.85 -5.78
N LEU A 297 10.66 -17.01 -4.79
CA LEU A 297 11.77 -17.16 -3.84
C LEU A 297 11.19 -17.34 -2.43
N MET A 298 11.58 -18.41 -1.76
CA MET A 298 11.37 -18.56 -0.32
C MET A 298 12.64 -18.06 0.38
N LEU A 299 12.52 -16.96 1.12
CA LEU A 299 13.62 -16.30 1.81
C LEU A 299 13.58 -16.67 3.30
N PRO A 300 14.56 -17.40 3.85
CA PRO A 300 14.56 -17.80 5.26
C PRO A 300 14.45 -16.60 6.20
N LEU A 301 13.72 -16.75 7.30
CA LEU A 301 13.51 -15.68 8.28
C LEU A 301 14.83 -15.16 8.87
N SER A 302 15.85 -16.01 8.97
CA SER A 302 17.24 -15.62 9.29
C SER A 302 17.80 -14.58 8.30
N ASP A 303 17.59 -14.80 7.00
CA ASP A 303 18.03 -13.90 5.93
C ASP A 303 17.18 -12.63 5.94
N VAL A 304 15.88 -12.73 6.24
CA VAL A 304 14.99 -11.57 6.40
C VAL A 304 15.50 -10.62 7.49
N ARG A 305 16.00 -11.13 8.63
CA ARG A 305 16.60 -10.27 9.69
C ARG A 305 17.78 -9.45 9.15
N HIS A 306 18.67 -10.09 8.39
CA HIS A 306 19.82 -9.44 7.76
C HIS A 306 19.40 -8.47 6.65
N VAL A 307 18.42 -8.85 5.83
CA VAL A 307 17.84 -8.03 4.77
C VAL A 307 17.21 -6.76 5.33
N ILE A 308 16.42 -6.83 6.41
CA ILE A 308 15.89 -5.66 7.10
C ILE A 308 17.04 -4.77 7.61
N ALA A 309 18.09 -5.33 8.20
CA ALA A 309 19.26 -4.56 8.62
C ALA A 309 20.00 -3.88 7.44
N ILE A 310 20.14 -4.56 6.28
CA ILE A 310 20.71 -4.00 5.05
C ILE A 310 19.85 -2.85 4.53
N VAL A 311 18.53 -3.04 4.46
CA VAL A 311 17.55 -2.00 4.10
C VAL A 311 17.69 -0.81 5.06
N ARG A 312 17.61 -1.03 6.38
CA ARG A 312 17.77 0.04 7.39
C ARG A 312 19.09 0.81 7.27
N ARG A 313 20.20 0.14 6.92
CA ARG A 313 21.51 0.78 6.68
C ARG A 313 21.53 1.57 5.38
N ARG A 314 21.03 0.99 4.28
CA ARG A 314 20.95 1.58 2.93
C ARG A 314 20.08 2.84 2.92
N TYR A 315 19.00 2.81 3.71
CA TYR A 315 17.98 3.84 3.75
C TYR A 315 18.04 4.72 5.03
N ARG A 316 18.92 4.45 6.00
CA ARG A 316 19.12 5.28 7.22
C ARG A 316 17.83 5.67 7.96
N VAL A 317 17.03 4.65 8.26
CA VAL A 317 15.78 4.75 9.04
C VAL A 317 16.00 5.48 10.36
N SER A 318 15.42 6.69 10.48
CA SER A 318 15.34 7.42 11.76
C SER A 318 13.92 7.37 12.31
N ALA A 319 13.74 6.70 13.44
CA ALA A 319 12.46 6.61 14.14
C ALA A 319 12.25 7.84 15.03
N SER A 320 11.23 8.64 14.75
CA SER A 320 10.65 9.53 15.76
C SER A 320 9.64 8.73 16.61
N GLY A 321 9.64 8.92 17.93
CA GLY A 321 8.64 8.35 18.84
C GLY A 321 9.12 7.42 19.96
N LEU A 322 10.31 6.80 19.85
CA LEU A 322 10.84 5.91 20.89
C LEU A 322 12.17 6.42 21.48
N ALA A 323 12.04 7.25 22.52
CA ALA A 323 13.13 7.47 23.48
C ALA A 323 13.18 6.27 24.45
N GLY A 324 13.80 5.18 24.01
CA GLY A 324 13.96 3.95 24.80
C GLY A 324 14.72 2.86 24.03
N ASP A 325 15.94 2.55 24.50
CA ASP A 325 16.70 1.29 24.36
C ASP A 325 17.02 0.68 22.98
N CYS A 326 16.58 1.24 21.86
CA CYS A 326 16.97 0.72 20.53
C CYS A 326 18.42 1.12 20.10
N ALA A 327 19.04 2.08 20.80
CA ALA A 327 20.41 2.55 20.49
C ALA A 327 21.51 1.49 20.78
N ALA A 328 21.27 0.56 21.72
CA ALA A 328 22.23 -0.49 22.06
C ALA A 328 22.36 -1.54 20.94
N ALA A 329 21.24 -1.90 20.29
CA ALA A 329 21.24 -2.85 19.18
C ALA A 329 21.98 -2.29 17.94
N ALA A 330 21.81 -1.00 17.65
CA ALA A 330 22.50 -0.33 16.55
C ALA A 330 24.03 -0.25 16.74
N ALA A 331 24.51 -0.14 17.97
CA ALA A 331 25.94 -0.09 18.29
C ALA A 331 26.62 -1.47 18.28
N ALA A 332 25.88 -2.56 18.54
CA ALA A 332 26.39 -3.93 18.48
C ALA A 332 26.61 -4.44 17.05
N ALA A 333 25.93 -3.86 16.05
CA ALA A 333 26.03 -4.26 14.64
C ALA A 333 27.23 -3.63 13.89
N ALA A 334 28.30 -3.27 14.62
CA ALA A 334 29.50 -2.61 14.10
C ALA A 334 30.75 -3.51 14.10
N ASP A 335 30.57 -4.84 14.16
CA ASP A 335 31.65 -5.81 13.90
C ASP A 335 31.54 -6.41 12.48
N VAL A 336 32.68 -6.84 11.94
CA VAL A 336 32.88 -7.05 10.52
C VAL A 336 32.51 -8.47 10.09
N MET A 337 31.56 -8.60 9.15
CA MET A 337 31.42 -9.79 8.31
C MET A 337 31.52 -9.40 6.83
N LYS A 338 32.36 -10.14 6.10
CA LYS A 338 32.75 -9.90 4.70
C LYS A 338 32.55 -11.16 3.85
N ASP A 339 31.53 -11.94 4.17
CA ASP A 339 31.29 -13.22 3.51
C ASP A 339 30.38 -13.06 2.29
N ALA A 340 30.49 -14.01 1.36
CA ALA A 340 29.80 -13.97 0.06
C ALA A 340 28.26 -13.95 0.21
N GLU A 341 27.75 -14.38 1.36
CA GLU A 341 26.33 -14.36 1.70
C GLU A 341 25.79 -12.96 1.97
N ASP A 342 26.53 -12.10 2.68
CA ASP A 342 26.12 -10.68 2.86
C ASP A 342 26.12 -9.95 1.51
N LEU A 343 27.10 -10.24 0.64
CA LEU A 343 27.09 -9.71 -0.73
C LEU A 343 25.88 -10.21 -1.52
N ARG A 344 25.50 -11.49 -1.41
CA ARG A 344 24.27 -12.05 -2.02
C ARG A 344 23.02 -11.30 -1.57
N LEU A 345 22.87 -11.06 -0.27
CA LEU A 345 21.71 -10.35 0.29
C LEU A 345 21.72 -8.85 -0.08
N GLN A 346 22.89 -8.22 -0.15
CA GLN A 346 23.04 -6.84 -0.64
C GLN A 346 22.66 -6.68 -2.12
N GLU A 347 22.99 -7.65 -2.99
CA GLU A 347 22.52 -7.65 -4.38
C GLU A 347 21.01 -7.91 -4.46
N LEU A 348 20.49 -8.88 -3.69
CA LEU A 348 19.05 -9.20 -3.63
C LEU A 348 18.19 -7.98 -3.28
N VAL A 349 18.61 -7.18 -2.28
CA VAL A 349 17.91 -5.95 -1.86
C VAL A 349 17.86 -4.87 -2.95
N LYS A 350 18.81 -4.82 -3.90
CA LYS A 350 18.74 -3.87 -5.04
C LYS A 350 17.64 -4.23 -6.03
N ASP A 351 17.22 -5.49 -6.02
CA ASP A 351 16.16 -6.02 -6.87
C ASP A 351 14.79 -6.07 -6.21
N PHE A 352 14.64 -5.54 -4.99
CA PHE A 352 13.33 -5.38 -4.37
C PHE A 352 12.55 -4.21 -4.97
N SER A 353 11.23 -4.32 -4.98
CA SER A 353 10.33 -3.21 -5.25
C SER A 353 10.30 -2.20 -4.09
N PRO A 354 9.84 -0.96 -4.32
CA PRO A 354 9.55 -0.02 -3.24
C PRO A 354 8.49 -0.55 -2.26
N ALA A 355 7.48 -1.27 -2.77
CA ALA A 355 6.39 -1.85 -1.99
C ALA A 355 6.92 -2.87 -0.95
N LEU A 356 7.63 -3.89 -1.42
CA LEU A 356 8.28 -4.89 -0.58
C LEU A 356 9.26 -4.26 0.43
N THR A 357 10.02 -3.24 0.01
CA THR A 357 10.95 -2.55 0.90
C THR A 357 10.23 -1.86 2.07
N GLY A 358 9.09 -1.21 1.81
CA GLY A 358 8.24 -0.62 2.84
C GLY A 358 7.57 -1.66 3.74
N ALA A 359 7.03 -2.73 3.15
CA ALA A 359 6.38 -3.83 3.87
C ALA A 359 7.35 -4.52 4.86
N LEU A 360 8.58 -4.81 4.44
CA LEU A 360 9.60 -5.43 5.29
C LEU A 360 9.99 -4.55 6.49
N LEU A 361 10.12 -3.24 6.30
CA LEU A 361 10.38 -2.29 7.39
C LEU A 361 9.19 -2.19 8.36
N MET A 362 7.97 -2.27 7.86
CA MET A 362 6.76 -2.25 8.68
C MET A 362 6.54 -3.55 9.46
N ALA A 363 6.98 -4.67 8.90
CA ALA A 363 6.83 -6.00 9.50
C ALA A 363 7.93 -6.35 10.50
N GLU A 364 8.96 -5.50 10.70
CA GLU A 364 10.15 -5.77 11.51
C GLU A 364 9.82 -6.45 12.86
N ASP A 365 9.20 -5.75 13.81
CA ASP A 365 8.85 -6.37 15.10
C ASP A 365 7.92 -7.59 15.00
N VAL A 366 7.13 -7.77 13.94
CA VAL A 366 6.27 -8.97 13.78
C VAL A 366 7.09 -10.18 13.32
N LEU A 367 8.05 -9.97 12.41
CA LEU A 367 8.96 -11.00 11.89
C LEU A 367 10.15 -11.28 12.82
N LEU A 368 10.43 -10.38 13.76
CA LEU A 368 11.59 -10.44 14.66
C LEU A 368 11.24 -10.74 16.14
N GLN A 369 9.96 -10.80 16.52
CA GLN A 369 9.54 -11.15 17.89
C GLN A 369 9.38 -12.66 18.15
N GLU A 370 9.50 -13.51 17.12
CA GLU A 370 9.46 -14.98 17.22
C GLU A 370 10.86 -15.62 17.28
#